data_AF-A0A9X4C5V4-F1
#
_entry.id   AF-A0A9X4C5V4-F1
#
_cell.length_a   1.000
_cell.length_b   1.000
_cell.length_c   1.000
_cell.angle_alpha   90.00
_cell.angle_beta   90.00
_cell.angle_gamma   90.00
#
_symmetry.space_group_name_H-M   'P 1'
#
loop_
_entity.id
_entity.type
_entity.pdbx_description
1 polymer ?
#
loop_
_entity_poly.entity_id
_entity_poly.type
_entity_poly.pdbx_seq_one_letter_code
_entity_poly.pdbx_strand_id
1 'polypeptide(L)'
;MTDSRRPYDAVQPEPIDDNEDRMGSMHELDFDDEQPSAKIGDELPEQERKQLMPEERVREAGLTGASTADHEPTDDDMSPETLIHEDGARDAKESGEDNPADWDLSVVDEDDIGGGNGLDEAELARREPLDGNR
;
A
#
# COMPACT_ATOMS: atom_id res chain seq x y z
N MET A 1 10.25 -19.70 26.54
CA MET A 1 10.67 -20.52 25.37
C MET A 1 9.98 -21.87 25.49
N THR A 2 8.80 -22.02 24.89
CA THR A 2 8.10 -23.32 24.81
C THR A 2 8.32 -23.89 23.43
N ASP A 3 8.98 -25.05 23.42
CA ASP A 3 9.38 -25.83 22.26
C ASP A 3 8.16 -26.23 21.40
N SER A 4 8.21 -25.93 20.11
CA SER A 4 7.09 -26.09 19.17
C SER A 4 6.99 -27.56 18.76
N ARG A 5 6.00 -28.28 19.32
CA ARG A 5 5.78 -29.73 19.12
C ARG A 5 5.17 -30.06 17.76
N ARG A 6 5.70 -29.53 16.66
CA ARG A 6 5.23 -29.90 15.32
C ARG A 6 5.90 -31.20 14.87
N PRO A 7 5.15 -32.19 14.35
CA PRO A 7 5.73 -33.36 13.70
C PRO A 7 6.64 -32.93 12.54
N TYR A 8 7.82 -33.55 12.41
CA TYR A 8 8.84 -33.18 11.42
C TYR A 8 8.37 -33.26 9.96
N ASP A 9 7.31 -34.02 9.68
CA ASP A 9 6.76 -34.25 8.33
C ASP A 9 5.45 -33.49 8.05
N ALA A 10 5.01 -32.61 8.95
CA ALA A 10 3.79 -31.82 8.74
C ALA A 10 4.07 -30.67 7.75
N VAL A 11 3.29 -30.61 6.66
CA VAL A 11 3.34 -29.51 5.67
C VAL A 11 3.25 -28.17 6.41
N GLN A 12 4.14 -27.21 6.10
CA GLN A 12 4.03 -25.87 6.68
C GLN A 12 2.65 -25.30 6.38
N PRO A 13 1.97 -24.69 7.37
CA PRO A 13 0.71 -24.02 7.08
C PRO A 13 1.03 -22.83 6.16
N GLU A 14 0.13 -22.53 5.23
CA GLU A 14 0.29 -21.32 4.44
C GLU A 14 0.24 -20.10 5.39
N PRO A 15 1.04 -19.05 5.14
CA PRO A 15 0.96 -17.82 5.90
C PRO A 15 -0.48 -17.31 5.88
N ILE A 16 -1.04 -17.01 7.05
CA ILE A 16 -2.47 -16.68 7.26
C ILE A 16 -2.78 -15.24 6.78
N ASP A 17 -1.77 -14.52 6.30
CA ASP A 17 -1.81 -13.09 6.04
C ASP A 17 -0.57 -12.80 5.18
N ASP A 18 -0.74 -12.81 3.86
CA ASP A 18 0.36 -12.46 2.97
C ASP A 18 0.56 -10.94 2.99
N ASN A 19 1.65 -10.48 2.38
CA ASN A 19 1.91 -9.05 2.34
C ASN A 19 0.85 -8.29 1.51
N GLU A 20 0.14 -8.98 0.63
CA GLU A 20 -0.90 -8.39 -0.22
C GLU A 20 -2.15 -8.07 0.58
N ASP A 21 -2.55 -8.95 1.52
CA ASP A 21 -3.69 -8.73 2.41
C ASP A 21 -3.46 -7.54 3.36
N ARG A 22 -2.21 -7.32 3.79
CA ARG A 22 -1.86 -6.23 4.72
C ARG A 22 -1.54 -4.90 4.02
N MET A 23 -0.86 -4.93 2.87
CA MET A 23 -0.34 -3.73 2.20
C MET A 23 -0.99 -3.45 0.85
N GLY A 24 -1.93 -4.29 0.40
CA GLY A 24 -2.44 -4.29 -0.97
C GLY A 24 -1.45 -4.93 -1.95
N SER A 25 -1.81 -4.97 -3.23
CA SER A 25 -0.96 -5.61 -4.23
C SER A 25 0.40 -4.92 -4.36
N MET A 26 1.50 -5.63 -4.08
CA MET A 26 2.85 -5.12 -4.24
C MET A 26 3.34 -5.35 -5.67
N HIS A 27 3.64 -4.26 -6.36
CA HIS A 27 4.28 -4.35 -7.67
C HIS A 27 5.79 -4.61 -7.51
N GLU A 28 6.25 -5.79 -7.93
CA GLU A 28 7.68 -6.11 -7.95
C GLU A 28 8.41 -5.19 -8.96
N LEU A 29 9.55 -4.64 -8.54
CA LEU A 29 10.38 -3.81 -9.40
C LEU A 29 11.17 -4.70 -10.37
N ASP A 30 10.76 -4.69 -11.63
CA ASP A 30 11.51 -5.35 -12.71
C ASP A 30 12.62 -4.41 -13.20
N PHE A 31 13.88 -4.85 -13.03
CA PHE A 31 15.07 -4.12 -13.50
C PHE A 31 15.63 -4.70 -14.81
N ASP A 32 15.07 -5.81 -15.29
CA ASP A 32 15.47 -6.47 -16.55
C ASP A 32 14.77 -5.85 -17.77
N ASP A 33 13.73 -5.04 -17.56
CA ASP A 33 13.12 -4.22 -18.61
C ASP A 33 14.13 -3.22 -19.21
N GLU A 34 14.48 -3.44 -20.48
CA GLU A 34 15.44 -2.64 -21.22
C GLU A 34 14.94 -1.20 -21.45
N GLN A 35 15.34 -0.31 -20.54
CA GLN A 35 15.28 1.15 -20.61
C GLN A 35 13.87 1.76 -20.70
N PRO A 36 13.58 2.81 -19.91
CA PRO A 36 12.39 3.61 -20.13
C PRO A 36 12.40 4.14 -21.57
N SER A 37 11.32 3.88 -22.32
CA SER A 37 11.17 4.35 -23.70
C SER A 37 11.11 5.89 -23.80
N ALA A 38 10.76 6.54 -22.69
CA ALA A 38 10.72 7.98 -22.54
C ALA A 38 12.14 8.55 -22.41
N LYS A 39 12.40 9.61 -23.18
CA LYS A 39 13.62 10.41 -23.09
C LYS A 39 13.39 11.61 -22.17
N ILE A 40 14.45 12.08 -21.54
CA ILE A 40 14.42 13.33 -20.78
C ILE A 40 13.96 14.46 -21.71
N GLY A 41 12.84 15.10 -21.36
CA GLY A 41 12.22 16.18 -22.14
C GLY A 41 11.04 15.75 -23.00
N ASP A 42 10.70 14.45 -23.05
CA ASP A 42 9.43 14.00 -23.62
C ASP A 42 8.26 14.53 -22.77
N GLU A 43 7.11 14.74 -23.43
CA GLU A 43 5.91 15.16 -22.72
C GLU A 43 5.37 14.01 -21.87
N LEU A 44 5.18 14.29 -20.58
CA LEU A 44 4.55 13.35 -19.65
C LEU A 44 3.10 13.06 -20.08
N PRO A 45 2.64 11.80 -19.99
CA PRO A 45 1.24 11.45 -20.18
C PRO A 45 0.31 12.30 -19.29
N GLU A 46 -0.89 12.61 -19.76
CA GLU A 46 -1.80 13.52 -19.05
C GLU A 46 -2.13 13.03 -17.62
N GLN A 47 -2.26 11.72 -17.43
CA GLN A 47 -2.53 11.13 -16.11
C GLN A 47 -1.34 11.34 -15.15
N GLU A 48 -0.13 10.98 -15.57
CA GLU A 48 1.10 11.20 -14.78
C GLU A 48 1.33 12.68 -14.49
N ARG A 49 1.03 13.58 -15.45
CA ARG A 49 1.12 15.03 -15.21
C ARG A 49 0.20 15.50 -14.11
N LYS A 50 -1.03 15.00 -14.05
CA LYS A 50 -2.00 15.40 -13.01
C LYS A 50 -1.57 14.93 -11.63
N GLN A 51 -1.03 13.72 -11.53
CA GLN A 51 -0.52 13.16 -10.28
C GLN A 51 0.75 13.89 -9.81
N LEU A 52 1.75 14.04 -10.70
CA LEU A 52 3.04 14.62 -10.33
C LEU A 52 3.05 16.15 -10.28
N MET A 53 2.11 16.83 -10.95
CA MET A 53 2.04 18.29 -11.02
C MET A 53 0.63 18.78 -10.66
N PRO A 54 0.19 18.59 -9.40
CA PRO A 54 -1.07 19.17 -8.94
C PRO A 54 -1.01 20.70 -9.01
N GLU A 55 -2.18 21.35 -9.06
CA GLU A 55 -2.25 22.81 -9.24
C GLU A 55 -1.48 23.60 -8.18
N GLU A 56 -1.44 23.08 -6.95
CA GLU A 56 -0.69 23.67 -5.84
C GLU A 56 0.81 23.69 -6.11
N ARG A 57 1.40 22.54 -6.49
CA ARG A 57 2.81 22.44 -6.89
C ARG A 57 3.17 23.41 -8.02
N VAL A 58 2.27 23.61 -8.98
CA VAL A 58 2.49 24.56 -10.08
C VAL A 58 2.51 26.01 -9.58
N ARG A 59 1.67 26.35 -8.59
CA ARG A 59 1.65 27.69 -7.98
C ARG A 59 2.87 27.94 -7.10
N GLU A 60 3.37 26.91 -6.44
CA GLU A 60 4.51 26.97 -5.52
C GLU A 60 5.86 26.73 -6.21
N ALA A 61 5.88 26.49 -7.52
CA ALA A 61 7.09 26.22 -8.27
C ALA A 61 8.17 27.30 -8.05
N GLY A 62 9.32 26.89 -7.50
CA GLY A 62 10.43 27.77 -7.17
C GLY A 62 10.28 28.54 -5.86
N LEU A 63 9.21 28.29 -5.11
CA LEU A 63 9.07 28.67 -3.71
C LEU A 63 9.60 27.54 -2.82
N THR A 64 9.94 27.92 -1.61
CA THR A 64 10.46 27.06 -0.56
C THR A 64 9.92 27.56 0.78
N GLY A 65 10.00 26.77 1.85
CA GLY A 65 9.56 27.19 3.19
C GLY A 65 10.30 28.44 3.70
N ALA A 66 11.46 28.76 3.14
CA ALA A 66 12.20 29.99 3.45
C ALA A 66 11.80 31.21 2.59
N SER A 67 10.83 31.06 1.67
CA SER A 67 10.46 32.10 0.72
C SER A 67 9.67 33.24 1.36
N THR A 68 8.88 32.96 2.40
CA THR A 68 8.21 33.99 3.24
C THR A 68 8.26 33.59 4.72
N ALA A 69 7.94 34.51 5.62
CA ALA A 69 8.05 34.29 7.07
C ALA A 69 7.14 33.18 7.62
N ASP A 70 6.00 32.95 6.95
CA ASP A 70 4.98 31.97 7.35
C ASP A 70 4.73 30.93 6.22
N HIS A 71 5.75 30.67 5.40
CA HIS A 71 5.62 29.66 4.32
C HIS A 71 5.92 28.27 4.87
N GLU A 72 5.05 27.32 4.59
CA GLU A 72 5.31 25.91 4.90
C GLU A 72 6.33 25.32 3.90
N PRO A 73 7.02 24.23 4.26
CA PRO A 73 7.85 23.48 3.32
C PRO A 73 7.04 23.04 2.10
N THR A 74 7.67 23.13 0.94
CA THR A 74 7.13 22.72 -0.36
C THR A 74 7.92 21.54 -0.90
N ASP A 75 7.45 20.93 -1.98
CA ASP A 75 8.19 19.85 -2.67
C ASP A 75 9.63 20.24 -3.09
N ASP A 76 9.90 21.53 -3.29
CA ASP A 76 11.24 22.04 -3.67
C ASP A 76 12.20 22.09 -2.47
N ASP A 77 11.71 22.02 -1.23
CA ASP A 77 12.54 21.98 -0.02
C ASP A 77 13.18 20.61 0.20
N MET A 78 12.59 19.53 -0.35
CA MET A 78 12.94 18.14 -0.04
C MET A 78 13.04 17.91 1.49
N SER A 79 12.16 18.55 2.24
CA SER A 79 12.09 18.41 3.70
C SER A 79 11.47 17.05 4.05
N PRO A 80 11.74 16.50 5.25
CA PRO A 80 11.20 15.20 5.66
C PRO A 80 9.67 15.08 5.49
N GLU A 81 8.95 16.17 5.68
CA GLU A 81 7.48 16.26 5.56
C GLU A 81 6.99 16.23 4.11
N THR A 82 7.86 16.50 3.13
CA THR A 82 7.52 16.57 1.70
C THR A 82 8.12 15.41 0.89
N LEU A 83 8.94 14.56 1.51
CA LEU A 83 9.56 13.40 0.86
C LEU A 83 8.57 12.28 0.52
N ILE A 84 7.48 12.16 1.28
CA ILE A 84 6.46 11.13 1.09
C ILE A 84 5.14 11.86 0.88
N HIS A 85 4.46 11.55 -0.21
CA HIS A 85 3.13 12.11 -0.49
C HIS A 85 2.10 11.49 0.46
N GLU A 86 1.40 12.33 1.23
CA GLU A 86 0.29 11.93 2.10
C GLU A 86 -1.07 11.95 1.38
N ASP A 87 -1.05 11.64 0.08
CA ASP A 87 -2.22 11.62 -0.80
C ASP A 87 -2.95 10.27 -0.79
N GLY A 88 -2.62 9.37 0.15
CA GLY A 88 -3.26 8.07 0.25
C GLY A 88 -2.92 7.06 -0.85
N ALA A 89 -2.03 7.38 -1.79
CA ALA A 89 -1.50 6.39 -2.72
C ALA A 89 -0.69 5.33 -1.97
N ARG A 90 -0.86 4.05 -2.28
CA ARG A 90 -0.07 2.95 -1.69
C ARG A 90 1.26 2.76 -2.40
N ASP A 91 1.35 3.16 -3.66
CA ASP A 91 2.57 3.13 -4.46
C ASP A 91 2.74 4.39 -5.34
N ALA A 92 3.91 4.55 -5.95
CA ALA A 92 4.26 5.74 -6.74
C ALA A 92 3.51 5.88 -8.08
N LYS A 93 2.80 4.84 -8.53
CA LYS A 93 2.02 4.79 -9.77
C LYS A 93 0.51 4.86 -9.51
N GLU A 94 0.07 4.51 -8.30
CA GLU A 94 -1.31 4.68 -7.85
C GLU A 94 -1.64 6.17 -7.77
N SER A 95 -2.87 6.52 -8.17
CA SER A 95 -3.34 7.89 -7.93
C SER A 95 -3.70 7.99 -6.46
N GLY A 96 -3.23 9.03 -5.79
CA GLY A 96 -3.74 9.36 -4.48
C GLY A 96 -5.25 9.55 -4.48
N GLU A 97 -5.87 9.18 -3.36
CA GLU A 97 -7.25 9.56 -3.04
C GLU A 97 -7.18 10.77 -2.09
N ASP A 98 -8.18 11.65 -2.07
CA ASP A 98 -8.14 12.87 -1.23
C ASP A 98 -8.05 12.60 0.30
N ASN A 99 -7.89 11.34 0.73
CA ASN A 99 -7.74 10.94 2.11
C ASN A 99 -6.61 9.91 2.24
N PRO A 100 -5.81 9.99 3.32
CA PRO A 100 -4.77 8.99 3.56
C PRO A 100 -5.38 7.57 3.69
N ALA A 101 -4.68 6.56 3.19
CA ALA A 101 -5.19 5.19 3.12
C ALA A 101 -5.55 4.58 4.49
N ASP A 102 -4.99 5.11 5.57
CA ASP A 102 -5.29 4.74 6.95
C ASP A 102 -6.62 5.30 7.49
N TRP A 103 -7.33 6.13 6.71
CA TRP A 103 -8.58 6.79 7.12
C TRP A 103 -9.85 6.14 6.57
N ASP A 104 -9.75 5.17 5.66
CA ASP A 104 -10.93 4.43 5.19
C ASP A 104 -11.32 3.33 6.21
N LEU A 105 -11.82 3.80 7.35
CA LEU A 105 -12.30 2.95 8.44
C LEU A 105 -13.82 2.84 8.35
N SER A 106 -14.33 1.61 8.29
CA SER A 106 -15.75 1.33 8.46
C SER A 106 -16.05 0.94 9.90
N VAL A 107 -17.15 1.46 10.46
CA VAL A 107 -17.66 0.99 11.75
C VAL A 107 -18.38 -0.33 11.50
N VAL A 108 -17.70 -1.42 11.82
CA VAL A 108 -18.25 -2.78 11.80
C VAL A 108 -18.80 -3.16 13.17
N ASP A 109 -19.76 -4.07 13.23
CA ASP A 109 -20.17 -4.69 14.49
C ASP A 109 -19.17 -5.81 14.88
N GLU A 110 -19.30 -6.37 16.09
CA GLU A 110 -18.39 -7.41 16.61
C GLU A 110 -18.31 -8.63 15.67
N ASP A 111 -19.40 -8.90 14.95
CA ASP A 111 -19.59 -10.06 14.09
C ASP A 111 -19.03 -9.87 12.68
N ASP A 112 -18.68 -8.64 12.31
CA ASP A 112 -18.10 -8.23 11.03
C ASP A 112 -16.60 -7.90 11.14
N ILE A 113 -16.02 -7.98 12.35
CA ILE A 113 -14.58 -7.83 12.56
C ILE A 113 -13.85 -9.10 12.10
N GLY A 114 -12.97 -9.00 11.10
CA GLY A 114 -12.15 -10.11 10.60
C GLY A 114 -12.93 -11.06 9.67
N GLY A 115 -12.79 -12.37 9.85
CA GLY A 115 -13.52 -13.39 9.07
C GLY A 115 -15.03 -13.50 9.37
N GLY A 116 -15.49 -12.67 10.31
CA GLY A 116 -16.87 -12.58 10.76
C GLY A 116 -17.41 -13.82 11.49
N ASN A 117 -18.73 -13.97 11.48
CA ASN A 117 -19.42 -15.10 12.11
C ASN A 117 -19.25 -16.42 11.34
N GLY A 118 -18.62 -17.41 11.95
CA GLY A 118 -18.47 -18.72 11.35
C GLY A 118 -17.50 -19.63 12.08
N LEU A 119 -17.32 -20.84 11.55
CA LEU A 119 -16.13 -21.61 11.84
C LEU A 119 -15.03 -21.03 10.96
N ASP A 120 -13.89 -20.70 11.55
CA ASP A 120 -12.70 -20.38 10.76
C ASP A 120 -12.34 -21.56 9.85
N GLU A 121 -11.50 -21.31 8.86
CA GLU A 121 -11.09 -22.32 7.88
C GLU A 121 -10.44 -23.53 8.57
N ALA A 122 -9.83 -23.35 9.74
CA ALA A 122 -9.20 -24.43 10.51
C ALA A 122 -10.23 -25.36 11.18
N GLU A 123 -11.29 -24.80 11.75
CA GLU A 123 -12.41 -25.53 12.33
C GLU A 123 -13.30 -26.14 11.24
N LEU A 124 -13.47 -25.46 10.08
CA LEU A 124 -14.09 -26.05 8.90
C LEU A 124 -13.29 -27.24 8.38
N ALA A 125 -11.96 -27.14 8.29
CA ALA A 125 -11.11 -28.25 7.84
C ALA A 125 -11.17 -29.47 8.79
N ARG A 126 -11.45 -29.28 10.07
CA ARG A 126 -11.70 -30.40 11.01
C ARG A 126 -13.09 -31.02 10.81
N ARG A 127 -14.07 -30.22 10.41
CA ARG A 127 -15.47 -30.63 10.25
C ARG A 127 -15.74 -31.25 8.87
N GLU A 128 -15.17 -30.66 7.83
CA GLU A 128 -15.25 -31.04 6.43
C GLU A 128 -13.85 -31.05 5.82
N PRO A 129 -13.03 -32.06 6.15
CA PRO A 129 -11.69 -32.16 5.60
C PRO A 129 -11.76 -32.45 4.09
N LEU A 130 -10.90 -31.77 3.32
CA LEU A 130 -10.87 -31.83 1.84
C LEU A 130 -10.53 -33.22 1.28
N ASP A 131 -10.00 -34.12 2.13
CA ASP A 131 -9.66 -35.50 1.78
C ASP A 131 -10.87 -36.46 1.87
N GLY A 132 -12.05 -35.97 2.27
CA GLY A 132 -13.31 -36.72 2.28
C GLY A 132 -13.41 -37.78 3.39
N ASN A 133 -12.49 -37.78 4.36
CA ASN A 133 -12.52 -38.72 5.47
C ASN A 133 -13.41 -38.18 6.61
N ARG A 134 -14.45 -38.94 6.97
CA ARG A 134 -15.39 -38.60 8.06
C ARG A 134 -15.13 -39.46 9.30
#